data_AF-A0A950SIY6-F1
#
_entry.id   AF-A0A950SIY6-F1
#
_cell.length_a   1.000
_cell.length_b   1.000
_cell.length_c   1.000
_cell.angle_alpha   90.00
_cell.angle_beta   90.00
_cell.angle_gamma   90.00
#
_symmetry.space_group_name_H-M   'P 1'
#
loop_
_entity.id
_entity.type
_entity.pdbx_description
1 polymer ?
#
loop_
_entity_poly.entity_id
_entity_poly.type
_entity_poly.pdbx_seq_one_letter_code
_entity_poly.pdbx_strand_id
1 'polypeptide(L)'
;MRRAMAVMAGVAAIGLVACGGGTSPSGTSHTAASAGKPPLTVSAAASLKSSFTRFGQEFSAADVRYSFAGSDVLAAQIEQGLKPDVFASANLKLPQQLYAKGLVDKPVTFAANKLVLAVPAGSTKVRSLADAEKPGVTIAIGSPTVPIGSYTRTVLAKLGPSGSGRIMANVRSEESDVSGIVGKLSEGAVDAGFTYVTDVTATKGKLEAIALPASLQPVVAYGAAVVKGTAHPTQARAFIAGLLGGQGRSDLLEAGFLPPPR
;
A
#
# COMPACT_ATOMS: atom_id res chain seq x y z
N MET A 1 24.89 -43.81 -23.64
CA MET A 1 25.37 -43.98 -25.03
C MET A 1 24.31 -44.74 -25.82
N ARG A 2 24.01 -44.40 -27.09
CA ARG A 2 23.23 -45.20 -28.09
C ARG A 2 21.75 -45.52 -27.68
N ARG A 3 20.70 -45.48 -28.51
CA ARG A 3 20.42 -45.20 -29.95
C ARG A 3 19.16 -44.26 -29.99
N ALA A 4 18.77 -43.46 -31.00
CA ALA A 4 18.41 -43.76 -32.41
C ALA A 4 17.38 -44.92 -32.56
N MET A 5 16.35 -44.93 -33.43
CA MET A 5 15.73 -44.06 -34.46
C MET A 5 14.35 -44.72 -34.82
N ALA A 6 13.33 -44.17 -35.51
CA ALA A 6 12.88 -42.82 -35.93
C ALA A 6 11.49 -42.97 -36.63
N VAL A 7 10.87 -41.87 -37.14
CA VAL A 7 9.72 -41.86 -38.10
C VAL A 7 8.35 -42.26 -37.47
N MET A 8 7.21 -41.58 -37.71
CA MET A 8 6.50 -41.41 -38.99
C MET A 8 5.59 -40.15 -39.04
N ALA A 9 5.28 -39.69 -40.27
CA ALA A 9 4.42 -38.53 -40.53
C ALA A 9 2.95 -38.93 -40.79
N GLY A 10 2.03 -38.01 -40.55
CA GLY A 10 0.60 -38.16 -40.87
C GLY A 10 -0.02 -36.84 -41.29
N VAL A 11 -0.09 -36.59 -42.60
CA VAL A 11 -0.85 -35.47 -43.19
C VAL A 11 -2.24 -35.97 -43.57
N ALA A 12 -3.27 -35.33 -43.03
CA ALA A 12 -4.66 -35.54 -43.43
C ALA A 12 -5.29 -34.20 -43.78
N ALA A 13 -5.82 -34.09 -45.00
CA ALA A 13 -6.54 -32.94 -45.52
C ALA A 13 -7.86 -33.41 -46.15
N ILE A 14 -8.59 -32.46 -46.77
CA ILE A 14 -9.90 -32.62 -47.44
C ILE A 14 -11.09 -32.52 -46.46
N GLY A 15 -12.05 -31.65 -46.81
CA GLY A 15 -13.23 -31.36 -45.98
C GLY A 15 -14.07 -30.14 -46.38
N LEU A 16 -13.92 -29.60 -47.59
CA LEU A 16 -14.82 -28.57 -48.10
C LEU A 16 -16.15 -29.20 -48.54
N VAL A 17 -17.22 -28.91 -47.80
CA VAL A 17 -18.61 -29.12 -48.22
C VAL A 17 -19.32 -27.77 -48.17
N ALA A 18 -20.06 -27.44 -49.21
CA ALA A 18 -20.72 -26.15 -49.40
C ALA A 18 -22.18 -26.31 -49.83
N CYS A 19 -22.93 -25.21 -49.74
CA CYS A 19 -24.30 -25.01 -50.20
C CYS A 19 -25.42 -25.71 -49.38
N GLY A 20 -26.53 -24.98 -49.18
CA GLY A 20 -27.71 -25.42 -48.42
C GLY A 20 -28.32 -24.26 -47.63
N GLY A 21 -29.13 -23.41 -48.30
CA GLY A 21 -29.71 -22.21 -47.69
C GLY A 21 -30.97 -22.49 -46.86
N GLY A 22 -31.17 -21.73 -45.78
CA GLY A 22 -32.38 -21.74 -44.98
C GLY A 22 -32.64 -20.36 -44.36
N THR A 23 -33.61 -19.62 -44.89
CA THR A 23 -33.93 -18.27 -44.42
C THR A 23 -34.70 -18.33 -43.10
N SER A 24 -34.07 -17.84 -42.03
CA SER A 24 -34.71 -17.59 -40.73
C SER A 24 -34.45 -16.14 -40.31
N PRO A 25 -35.39 -15.49 -39.60
CA PRO A 25 -35.40 -14.04 -39.44
C PRO A 25 -34.21 -13.53 -38.63
N SER A 26 -33.72 -12.34 -39.02
CA SER A 26 -32.61 -11.65 -38.37
C SER A 26 -32.98 -11.14 -36.98
N GLY A 27 -32.99 -12.05 -36.00
CA GLY A 27 -32.91 -11.71 -34.60
C GLY A 27 -31.59 -10.99 -34.33
N THR A 28 -31.59 -9.67 -34.45
CA THR A 28 -30.51 -8.79 -33.99
C THR A 28 -30.51 -8.79 -32.47
N SER A 29 -30.02 -9.90 -31.92
CA SER A 29 -29.58 -10.01 -30.54
C SER A 29 -28.43 -9.04 -30.33
N HIS A 30 -28.78 -7.77 -30.11
CA HIS A 30 -27.93 -6.83 -29.39
C HIS A 30 -27.79 -7.36 -27.98
N THR A 31 -26.92 -8.36 -27.82
CA THR A 31 -26.29 -8.68 -26.57
C THR A 31 -25.56 -7.42 -26.15
N ALA A 32 -26.25 -6.58 -25.38
CA ALA A 32 -25.66 -5.45 -24.71
C ALA A 32 -24.59 -6.04 -23.78
N ALA A 33 -23.35 -6.10 -24.28
CA ALA A 33 -22.21 -6.43 -23.46
C ALA A 33 -22.24 -5.43 -22.31
N SER A 34 -22.56 -5.92 -21.10
CA SER A 34 -22.51 -5.11 -19.90
C SER A 34 -21.09 -4.57 -19.84
N ALA A 35 -20.94 -3.27 -20.13
CA ALA A 35 -19.65 -2.63 -20.23
C ALA A 35 -19.08 -2.56 -18.83
N GLY A 36 -18.35 -3.63 -18.46
CA GLY A 36 -17.79 -3.81 -17.13
C GLY A 36 -17.00 -2.58 -16.73
N LYS A 37 -17.03 -2.25 -15.43
CA LYS A 37 -16.33 -1.07 -14.92
C LYS A 37 -14.90 -1.05 -15.49
N PRO A 38 -14.43 0.07 -16.08
CA PRO A 38 -13.08 0.15 -16.61
C PRO A 38 -12.07 -0.14 -15.49
N PRO A 39 -10.93 -0.81 -15.77
CA PRO A 39 -9.95 -1.10 -14.73
C PRO A 39 -9.35 0.20 -14.18
N LEU A 40 -8.93 0.18 -12.93
CA LEU A 40 -8.12 1.23 -12.31
C LEU A 40 -7.02 0.60 -11.45
N THR A 41 -5.77 0.73 -11.87
CA THR A 41 -4.61 0.21 -11.16
C THR A 41 -4.14 1.24 -10.13
N VAL A 42 -4.09 0.87 -8.85
CA VAL A 42 -3.72 1.77 -7.76
C VAL A 42 -2.53 1.20 -6.99
N SER A 43 -1.37 1.85 -7.07
CA SER A 43 -0.20 1.54 -6.26
C SER A 43 -0.29 2.30 -4.92
N ALA A 44 -0.49 1.58 -3.82
CA ALA A 44 -0.78 2.16 -2.52
C ALA A 44 0.15 1.64 -1.40
N ALA A 45 0.52 2.51 -0.47
CA ALA A 45 1.30 2.18 0.71
C ALA A 45 0.68 1.03 1.52
N ALA A 46 1.49 0.10 2.05
CA ALA A 46 1.01 -1.06 2.80
C ALA A 46 0.02 -0.73 3.95
N SER A 47 0.23 0.36 4.69
CA SER A 47 -0.70 0.82 5.77
C SER A 47 -2.11 1.19 5.26
N LEU A 48 -2.27 1.50 3.97
CA LEU A 48 -3.58 1.83 3.37
C LEU A 48 -4.41 0.58 3.06
N LYS A 49 -3.83 -0.63 3.15
CA LYS A 49 -4.42 -1.86 2.63
C LYS A 49 -5.84 -2.12 3.12
N SER A 50 -6.13 -1.92 4.40
CA SER A 50 -7.46 -2.20 4.95
C SER A 50 -8.54 -1.25 4.42
N SER A 51 -8.31 0.07 4.50
CA SER A 51 -9.27 1.09 4.07
C SER A 51 -9.41 1.15 2.55
N PHE A 52 -8.32 1.02 1.78
CA PHE A 52 -8.37 1.00 0.32
C PHE A 52 -9.07 -0.27 -0.19
N THR A 53 -8.92 -1.42 0.46
CA THR A 53 -9.63 -2.64 0.03
C THR A 53 -11.15 -2.47 0.13
N ARG A 54 -11.67 -1.85 1.20
CA ARG A 54 -13.10 -1.52 1.29
C ARG A 54 -13.50 -0.47 0.24
N PHE A 55 -12.80 0.66 0.20
CA PHE A 55 -13.12 1.74 -0.75
C PHE A 55 -13.16 1.24 -2.20
N GLY A 56 -12.25 0.33 -2.59
CA GLY A 56 -12.20 -0.24 -3.94
C GLY A 56 -13.38 -1.17 -4.28
N GLN A 57 -13.98 -1.85 -3.29
CA GLN A 57 -15.19 -2.65 -3.47
C GLN A 57 -16.41 -1.76 -3.72
N GLU A 58 -16.50 -0.64 -2.99
CA GLU A 58 -17.61 0.32 -3.05
C GLU A 58 -17.45 1.34 -4.21
N PHE A 59 -16.26 1.47 -4.80
CA PHE A 59 -15.98 2.41 -5.88
C PHE A 59 -16.76 2.05 -7.16
N SER A 60 -17.78 2.86 -7.49
CA SER A 60 -18.68 2.59 -8.61
C SER A 60 -18.05 2.81 -10.00
N ALA A 61 -17.08 3.72 -10.11
CA ALA A 61 -16.57 4.21 -11.41
C ALA A 61 -15.48 3.35 -12.07
N ALA A 62 -14.90 2.36 -11.37
CA ALA A 62 -13.86 1.48 -11.90
C ALA A 62 -13.80 0.11 -11.21
N ASP A 63 -13.21 -0.89 -11.86
CA ASP A 63 -12.73 -2.13 -11.25
C ASP A 63 -11.33 -1.88 -10.65
N VAL A 64 -11.26 -1.67 -9.34
CA VAL A 64 -10.03 -1.19 -8.69
C VAL A 64 -9.11 -2.34 -8.31
N ARG A 65 -7.88 -2.30 -8.83
CA ARG A 65 -6.85 -3.33 -8.65
C ARG A 65 -5.64 -2.73 -7.94
N TYR A 66 -5.29 -3.29 -6.78
CA TYR A 66 -4.28 -2.73 -5.90
C TYR A 66 -2.92 -3.44 -6.02
N SER A 67 -1.85 -2.64 -6.01
CA SER A 67 -0.50 -3.07 -5.65
C SER A 67 -0.15 -2.45 -4.30
N PHE A 68 0.13 -3.28 -3.28
CA PHE A 68 0.47 -2.83 -1.92
C PHE A 68 1.91 -3.20 -1.56
N ALA A 69 2.72 -2.19 -1.20
CA ALA A 69 4.11 -2.36 -0.75
C ALA A 69 4.61 -1.09 0.00
N GLY A 70 5.92 -1.03 0.29
CA GLY A 70 6.62 0.19 0.67
C GLY A 70 6.45 1.29 -0.39
N SER A 71 6.11 2.51 0.05
CA SER A 71 5.79 3.61 -0.88
C SER A 71 6.99 4.06 -1.72
N ASP A 72 8.20 3.84 -1.22
CA ASP A 72 9.48 4.07 -1.90
C ASP A 72 9.72 3.02 -3.00
N VAL A 73 9.41 1.75 -2.76
CA VAL A 73 9.42 0.70 -3.80
C VAL A 73 8.42 1.03 -4.91
N LEU A 74 7.19 1.42 -4.54
CA LEU A 74 6.15 1.80 -5.50
C LEU A 74 6.51 3.08 -6.29
N ALA A 75 7.17 4.05 -5.65
CA ALA A 75 7.69 5.23 -6.34
C ALA A 75 8.82 4.85 -7.31
N ALA A 76 9.78 4.03 -6.87
CA ALA A 76 10.88 3.56 -7.72
C ALA A 76 10.39 2.78 -8.95
N GLN A 77 9.32 1.98 -8.80
CA GLN A 77 8.66 1.33 -9.93
C GLN A 77 8.10 2.33 -10.95
N ILE A 78 7.50 3.44 -10.49
CA ILE A 78 7.00 4.51 -11.37
C ILE A 78 8.15 5.25 -12.07
N GLU A 79 9.27 5.47 -11.38
CA GLU A 79 10.50 6.01 -11.99
C GLU A 79 11.12 5.06 -13.03
N GLN A 80 10.97 3.75 -12.84
CA GLN A 80 11.35 2.70 -13.78
C GLN A 80 10.33 2.50 -14.92
N GLY A 81 9.27 3.32 -14.99
CA GLY A 81 8.31 3.35 -16.09
C GLY A 81 7.05 2.52 -15.89
N LEU A 82 6.81 1.95 -14.70
CA LEU A 82 5.52 1.35 -14.36
C LEU A 82 4.43 2.43 -14.28
N LYS A 83 3.28 2.20 -14.92
CA LYS A 83 2.18 3.16 -14.99
C LYS A 83 0.90 2.59 -14.35
N PRO A 84 0.83 2.52 -13.01
CA PRO A 84 -0.48 2.46 -12.35
C PRO A 84 -1.21 3.78 -12.62
N ASP A 85 -2.53 3.81 -12.48
CA ASP A 85 -3.32 5.03 -12.75
C ASP A 85 -3.25 6.03 -11.59
N VAL A 86 -3.17 5.52 -10.34
CA VAL A 86 -3.01 6.31 -9.11
C VAL A 86 -1.83 5.78 -8.29
N PHE A 87 -1.06 6.70 -7.72
CA PHE A 87 -0.11 6.43 -6.65
C PHE A 87 -0.58 7.05 -5.33
N ALA A 88 -0.56 6.28 -4.24
CA ALA A 88 -0.90 6.72 -2.89
C ALA A 88 0.19 6.31 -1.87
N SER A 89 0.84 7.30 -1.26
CA SER A 89 2.02 7.15 -0.41
C SER A 89 1.73 7.49 1.05
N ALA A 90 2.43 6.81 1.97
CA ALA A 90 2.42 7.14 3.40
C ALA A 90 3.28 8.38 3.76
N ASN A 91 3.90 9.02 2.77
CA ASN A 91 4.42 10.39 2.90
C ASN A 91 4.04 11.23 1.66
N LEU A 92 4.00 12.56 1.82
CA LEU A 92 3.83 13.49 0.71
C LEU A 92 5.12 13.63 -0.15
N LYS A 93 6.28 13.33 0.44
CA LYS A 93 7.61 13.49 -0.16
C LYS A 93 7.77 12.70 -1.47
N LEU A 94 7.39 11.42 -1.49
CA LEU A 94 7.58 10.55 -2.66
C LEU A 94 6.71 11.00 -3.86
N PRO A 95 5.39 11.29 -3.71
CA PRO A 95 4.61 11.94 -4.76
C PRO A 95 5.19 13.28 -5.23
N GLN A 96 5.75 14.11 -4.34
CA GLN A 96 6.40 15.37 -4.72
C GLN A 96 7.68 15.14 -5.55
N GLN A 97 8.47 14.11 -5.24
CA GLN A 97 9.66 13.74 -6.02
C GLN A 97 9.29 13.24 -7.42
N LEU A 98 8.24 12.42 -7.55
CA LEU A 98 7.69 12.01 -8.85
C LEU A 98 7.12 13.19 -9.64
N TYR A 99 6.49 14.16 -8.98
CA TYR A 99 5.95 15.37 -9.60
C TYR A 99 7.06 16.26 -10.15
N ALA A 100 8.14 16.45 -9.39
CA ALA A 100 9.33 17.17 -9.85
C ALA A 100 10.03 16.48 -11.05
N LYS A 101 9.89 15.15 -11.18
CA LYS A 101 10.33 14.36 -12.34
C LYS A 101 9.33 14.35 -13.51
N GLY A 102 8.18 15.02 -13.38
CA GLY A 102 7.12 15.05 -14.40
C GLY A 102 6.38 13.72 -14.59
N LEU A 103 6.47 12.78 -13.63
CA LEU A 103 5.90 11.43 -13.73
C LEU A 103 4.46 11.33 -13.21
N VAL A 104 4.01 12.31 -12.42
CA VAL A 104 2.63 12.37 -11.88
C VAL A 104 2.03 13.78 -12.04
N ASP A 105 0.71 13.90 -11.91
CA ASP A 105 0.02 15.17 -11.69
C ASP A 105 0.35 15.75 -10.30
N LYS A 106 -0.01 17.02 -10.05
CA LYS A 106 0.26 17.70 -8.77
C LYS A 106 -0.33 16.89 -7.59
N PRO A 107 0.49 16.43 -6.63
CA PRO A 107 0.00 15.62 -5.52
C PRO A 107 -0.94 16.39 -4.58
N VAL A 108 -1.86 15.65 -3.97
CA VAL A 108 -2.76 16.14 -2.91
C VAL A 108 -2.55 15.35 -1.62
N THR A 109 -2.66 16.01 -0.48
CA THR A 109 -2.64 15.35 0.84
C THR A 109 -4.06 14.95 1.21
N PHE A 110 -4.31 13.65 1.45
CA PHE A 110 -5.67 13.13 1.65
C PHE A 110 -5.95 12.64 3.08
N ALA A 111 -4.92 12.28 3.84
CA ALA A 111 -5.04 11.85 5.23
C ALA A 111 -3.79 12.19 6.05
N ALA A 112 -3.91 12.09 7.37
CA ALA A 112 -2.79 12.06 8.31
C ALA A 112 -2.89 10.82 9.22
N ASN A 113 -1.87 10.58 10.03
CA ASN A 113 -1.83 9.45 10.95
C ASN A 113 -0.98 9.80 12.21
N LYS A 114 -0.90 8.90 13.19
CA LYS A 114 -0.03 9.03 14.37
C LYS A 114 0.98 7.90 14.40
N LEU A 115 2.25 8.22 14.68
CA LEU A 115 3.27 7.20 14.94
C LEU A 115 3.10 6.67 16.36
N VAL A 116 3.23 5.37 16.55
CA VAL A 116 3.15 4.70 17.86
C VAL A 116 4.28 3.70 18.00
N LEU A 117 4.61 3.35 19.25
CA LEU A 117 5.40 2.16 19.55
C LEU A 117 4.41 1.01 19.80
N ALA A 118 4.30 0.09 18.86
CA ALA A 118 3.44 -1.07 18.98
C ALA A 118 4.15 -2.23 19.70
N VAL A 119 3.39 -3.00 20.46
CA VAL A 119 3.83 -4.19 21.20
C VAL A 119 2.79 -5.32 21.05
N PRO A 120 3.14 -6.59 21.25
CA PRO A 120 2.15 -7.67 21.38
C PRO A 120 1.17 -7.39 22.53
N ALA A 121 -0.10 -7.68 22.35
CA ALA A 121 -1.12 -7.46 23.38
C ALA A 121 -0.83 -8.28 24.65
N GLY A 122 -1.06 -7.69 25.82
CA GLY A 122 -0.69 -8.25 27.12
C GLY A 122 0.81 -8.24 27.44
N SER A 123 1.68 -7.71 26.56
CA SER A 123 3.13 -7.65 26.81
C SER A 123 3.45 -6.77 28.02
N THR A 124 4.24 -7.31 28.96
CA THR A 124 4.71 -6.59 30.15
C THR A 124 6.13 -6.04 30.00
N LYS A 125 6.87 -6.47 28.95
CA LYS A 125 8.31 -6.18 28.78
C LYS A 125 8.59 -4.76 28.28
N VAL A 126 7.68 -4.20 27.49
CA VAL A 126 7.73 -2.82 26.99
C VAL A 126 6.35 -2.20 27.21
N ARG A 127 6.27 -1.16 28.05
CA ARG A 127 5.00 -0.49 28.41
C ARG A 127 5.06 1.03 28.21
N SER A 128 6.23 1.55 27.91
CA SER A 128 6.55 2.96 27.65
C SER A 128 7.67 3.07 26.62
N LEU A 129 7.86 4.26 26.04
CA LEU A 129 9.01 4.54 25.15
C LEU A 129 10.36 4.38 25.87
N ALA A 130 10.41 4.66 27.19
CA ALA A 130 11.61 4.48 27.99
C ALA A 130 11.98 3.00 28.23
N ASP A 131 11.01 2.07 28.13
CA ASP A 131 11.32 0.64 28.17
C ASP A 131 12.05 0.18 26.91
N ALA A 132 11.77 0.79 25.75
CA ALA A 132 12.45 0.49 24.48
C ALA A 132 13.96 0.85 24.49
N GLU A 133 14.41 1.63 25.48
CA GLU A 133 15.82 1.96 25.71
C GLU A 133 16.56 0.91 26.57
N LYS A 134 15.85 -0.06 27.17
CA LYS A 134 16.44 -1.05 28.08
C LYS A 134 17.16 -2.17 27.30
N PRO A 135 18.39 -2.56 27.68
CA PRO A 135 19.06 -3.72 27.06
C PRO A 135 18.22 -4.99 27.13
N GLY A 136 18.27 -5.81 26.08
CA GLY A 136 17.51 -7.06 25.99
C GLY A 136 16.08 -6.91 25.44
N VAL A 137 15.65 -5.68 25.12
CA VAL A 137 14.51 -5.42 24.23
C VAL A 137 14.96 -5.61 22.78
N THR A 138 14.07 -6.14 21.95
CA THR A 138 14.24 -6.36 20.52
C THR A 138 13.20 -5.56 19.75
N ILE A 139 13.65 -4.82 18.74
CA ILE A 139 12.81 -3.83 18.03
C ILE A 139 12.86 -4.05 16.52
N ALA A 140 11.70 -4.00 15.87
CA ALA A 140 11.60 -3.83 14.41
C ALA A 140 11.24 -2.38 14.06
N ILE A 141 11.93 -1.82 13.06
CA ILE A 141 11.62 -0.51 12.46
C ILE A 141 11.48 -0.66 10.95
N GLY A 142 11.09 0.40 10.24
CA GLY A 142 11.25 0.44 8.79
C GLY A 142 12.68 0.82 8.38
N SER A 143 13.09 0.40 7.18
CA SER A 143 14.31 0.88 6.53
C SER A 143 14.38 2.42 6.44
N PRO A 144 15.54 3.04 6.16
CA PRO A 144 15.66 4.50 6.07
C PRO A 144 14.86 5.13 4.93
N THR A 145 14.51 4.35 3.90
CA THR A 145 13.83 4.83 2.68
C THR A 145 12.30 4.75 2.79
N VAL A 146 11.77 3.75 3.49
CA VAL A 146 10.32 3.57 3.66
C VAL A 146 9.75 4.69 4.55
N PRO A 147 8.50 5.15 4.32
CA PRO A 147 7.93 6.25 5.11
C PRO A 147 7.95 6.01 6.62
N ILE A 148 7.62 4.79 7.08
CA ILE A 148 7.54 4.46 8.50
C ILE A 148 8.92 4.57 9.19
N GLY A 149 9.99 4.10 8.54
CA GLY A 149 11.36 4.21 9.05
C GLY A 149 11.89 5.65 9.04
N SER A 150 11.55 6.42 7.99
CA SER A 150 11.85 7.86 7.93
C SER A 150 11.19 8.65 9.08
N TYR A 151 9.89 8.41 9.37
CA TYR A 151 9.23 9.04 10.53
C TYR A 151 9.75 8.50 11.87
N THR A 152 10.11 7.21 11.95
CA THR A 152 10.75 6.64 13.14
C THR A 152 12.07 7.34 13.43
N ARG A 153 12.95 7.48 12.44
CA ARG A 153 14.24 8.20 12.59
C ARG A 153 14.04 9.68 12.89
N THR A 154 12.96 10.29 12.42
CA THR A 154 12.54 11.67 12.80
C THR A 154 12.16 11.75 14.29
N VAL A 155 11.47 10.74 14.85
CA VAL A 155 11.19 10.64 16.28
C VAL A 155 12.46 10.41 17.10
N LEU A 156 13.32 9.48 16.67
CA LEU A 156 14.55 9.16 17.39
C LEU A 156 15.52 10.35 17.44
N ALA A 157 15.62 11.14 16.35
CA ALA A 157 16.42 12.37 16.35
C ALA A 157 15.98 13.37 17.44
N LYS A 158 14.67 13.46 17.73
CA LYS A 158 14.12 14.32 18.80
C LYS A 158 14.38 13.81 20.22
N LEU A 159 14.74 12.52 20.40
CA LEU A 159 15.22 11.98 21.68
C LEU A 159 16.70 12.34 21.98
N GLY A 160 17.39 12.95 21.01
CA GLY A 160 18.82 13.22 21.09
C GLY A 160 19.70 11.96 20.98
N PRO A 161 21.03 12.12 20.88
CA PRO A 161 21.93 11.02 20.55
C PRO A 161 21.87 9.84 21.52
N SER A 162 21.71 10.09 22.82
CA SER A 162 21.72 9.04 23.85
C SER A 162 20.46 8.18 23.84
N GLY A 163 19.27 8.79 23.74
CA GLY A 163 17.99 8.05 23.64
C GLY A 163 17.88 7.32 22.31
N SER A 164 18.19 8.02 21.20
CA SER A 164 18.28 7.42 19.86
C SER A 164 19.25 6.24 19.83
N GLY A 165 20.43 6.38 20.45
CA GLY A 165 21.45 5.34 20.48
C GLY A 165 21.01 4.08 21.21
N ARG A 166 20.32 4.22 22.36
CA ARG A 166 19.78 3.08 23.11
C ARG A 166 18.69 2.34 22.34
N ILE A 167 17.74 3.04 21.73
CA ILE A 167 16.69 2.40 20.92
C ILE A 167 17.30 1.73 19.67
N MET A 168 18.23 2.39 18.96
CA MET A 168 18.91 1.80 17.80
C MET A 168 19.75 0.56 18.18
N ALA A 169 20.39 0.54 19.36
CA ALA A 169 21.11 -0.64 19.87
C ALA A 169 20.18 -1.83 20.17
N ASN A 170 18.87 -1.62 20.28
CA ASN A 170 17.84 -2.65 20.44
C ASN A 170 17.16 -3.06 19.12
N VAL A 171 17.44 -2.40 18.00
CA VAL A 171 16.91 -2.79 16.68
C VAL A 171 17.49 -4.13 16.24
N ARG A 172 16.62 -5.05 15.82
CA ARG A 172 16.97 -6.39 15.28
C ARG A 172 16.43 -6.63 13.87
N SER A 173 15.69 -5.68 13.31
CA SER A 173 15.14 -5.75 11.96
C SER A 173 14.78 -4.37 11.42
N GLU A 174 15.07 -4.16 10.14
CA GLU A 174 14.63 -2.99 9.36
C GLU A 174 13.82 -3.48 8.15
N GLU A 175 12.52 -3.19 8.15
CA GLU A 175 11.55 -3.77 7.22
C GLU A 175 11.34 -2.92 5.96
N SER A 176 10.96 -3.58 4.86
CA SER A 176 10.63 -2.97 3.57
C SER A 176 9.25 -2.29 3.51
N ASP A 177 8.41 -2.49 4.53
CA ASP A 177 7.24 -1.67 4.84
C ASP A 177 6.75 -1.91 6.29
N VAL A 178 5.67 -1.26 6.70
CA VAL A 178 5.10 -1.41 8.05
C VAL A 178 4.36 -2.73 8.28
N SER A 179 3.92 -3.42 7.23
CA SER A 179 3.30 -4.76 7.37
C SER A 179 4.32 -5.82 7.79
N GLY A 180 5.60 -5.69 7.39
CA GLY A 180 6.68 -6.51 7.96
C GLY A 180 6.83 -6.33 9.47
N ILE A 181 6.74 -5.09 9.96
CA ILE A 181 6.84 -4.75 11.39
C ILE A 181 5.65 -5.35 12.16
N VAL A 182 4.44 -5.18 11.62
CA VAL A 182 3.20 -5.75 12.18
C VAL A 182 3.21 -7.28 12.18
N GLY A 183 3.77 -7.91 11.15
CA GLY A 183 3.95 -9.36 11.07
C GLY A 183 4.84 -9.87 12.19
N LYS A 184 6.07 -9.36 12.28
CA LYS A 184 7.05 -9.76 13.31
C LYS A 184 6.56 -9.51 14.74
N LEU A 185 5.80 -8.44 14.96
CA LEU A 185 5.11 -8.20 16.23
C LEU A 185 3.99 -9.22 16.50
N SER A 186 3.16 -9.53 15.50
CA SER A 186 2.06 -10.50 15.61
C SER A 186 2.53 -11.95 15.78
N GLU A 187 3.76 -12.24 15.35
CA GLU A 187 4.46 -13.52 15.46
C GLU A 187 5.33 -13.63 16.73
N GLY A 188 5.47 -12.55 17.50
CA GLY A 188 6.33 -12.50 18.70
C GLY A 188 7.84 -12.53 18.41
N ALA A 189 8.25 -12.26 17.16
CA ALA A 189 9.65 -12.25 16.73
C ALA A 189 10.42 -11.00 17.19
N VAL A 190 9.72 -9.95 17.64
CA VAL A 190 10.28 -8.78 18.33
C VAL A 190 9.35 -8.33 19.47
N ASP A 191 9.91 -7.70 20.49
CA ASP A 191 9.14 -7.22 21.65
C ASP A 191 8.35 -5.93 21.35
N ALA A 192 8.86 -5.09 20.46
CA ALA A 192 8.27 -3.80 20.10
C ALA A 192 8.60 -3.39 18.64
N GLY A 193 7.87 -2.43 18.10
CA GLY A 193 8.18 -1.85 16.79
C GLY A 193 7.44 -0.55 16.51
N PHE A 194 8.02 0.31 15.67
CA PHE A 194 7.39 1.59 15.33
C PHE A 194 6.44 1.43 14.14
N THR A 195 5.16 1.70 14.37
CA THR A 195 4.07 1.56 13.39
C THR A 195 3.17 2.81 13.42
N TYR A 196 2.10 2.82 12.63
CA TYR A 196 1.02 3.80 12.80
C TYR A 196 -0.12 3.22 13.65
N VAL A 197 -0.89 4.09 14.31
CA VAL A 197 -2.04 3.66 15.14
C VAL A 197 -3.08 2.86 14.34
N THR A 198 -3.27 3.20 13.07
CA THR A 198 -4.14 2.47 12.12
C THR A 198 -3.73 1.02 11.92
N ASP A 199 -2.41 0.75 11.93
CA ASP A 199 -1.89 -0.60 11.72
C ASP A 199 -2.16 -1.47 12.95
N VAL A 200 -2.04 -0.88 14.16
CA VAL A 200 -2.40 -1.54 15.42
C VAL A 200 -3.90 -1.83 15.47
N THR A 201 -4.75 -0.84 15.16
CA THR A 201 -6.21 -1.01 15.08
C THR A 201 -6.60 -2.12 14.09
N ALA A 202 -5.95 -2.20 12.93
CA ALA A 202 -6.19 -3.25 11.94
C ALA A 202 -5.88 -4.67 12.44
N THR A 203 -5.06 -4.83 13.49
CA THR A 203 -4.76 -6.15 14.08
C THR A 203 -5.89 -6.72 14.95
N LYS A 204 -6.95 -5.93 15.21
CA LYS A 204 -8.12 -6.33 16.03
C LYS A 204 -7.74 -6.84 17.43
N GLY A 205 -6.80 -6.16 18.09
CA GLY A 205 -6.40 -6.45 19.48
C GLY A 205 -5.29 -7.50 19.63
N LYS A 206 -4.61 -7.92 18.55
CA LYS A 206 -3.36 -8.68 18.68
C LYS A 206 -2.18 -7.83 19.15
N LEU A 207 -2.19 -6.54 18.80
CA LEU A 207 -1.18 -5.56 19.17
C LEU A 207 -1.80 -4.42 20.01
N GLU A 208 -0.99 -3.83 20.89
CA GLU A 208 -1.31 -2.62 21.65
C GLU A 208 -0.43 -1.45 21.21
N ALA A 209 -0.93 -0.22 21.35
CA ALA A 209 -0.23 1.01 20.92
C ALA A 209 0.23 1.84 22.13
N ILE A 210 1.53 1.92 22.35
CA ILE A 210 2.14 2.88 23.29
C ILE A 210 2.23 4.24 22.58
N ALA A 211 1.49 5.21 23.09
CA ALA A 211 1.45 6.57 22.52
C ALA A 211 2.78 7.31 22.74
N LEU A 212 3.35 7.87 21.66
CA LEU A 212 4.53 8.73 21.76
C LEU A 212 4.14 10.13 22.26
N PRO A 213 4.95 10.76 23.14
CA PRO A 213 4.79 12.15 23.57
C PRO A 213 4.55 13.14 22.42
N ALA A 214 3.69 14.13 22.63
CA ALA A 214 3.27 15.08 21.59
C ALA A 214 4.44 15.89 20.98
N SER A 215 5.48 16.18 21.76
CA SER A 215 6.71 16.81 21.28
C SER A 215 7.47 15.94 20.27
N LEU A 216 7.43 14.61 20.43
CA LEU A 216 8.11 13.66 19.56
C LEU A 216 7.34 13.41 18.27
N GLN A 217 6.00 13.37 18.30
CA GLN A 217 5.17 13.07 17.13
C GLN A 217 5.60 13.86 15.87
N PRO A 218 5.78 13.19 14.71
CA PRO A 218 6.00 13.84 13.43
C PRO A 218 4.66 14.14 12.74
N VAL A 219 4.65 15.08 11.79
CA VAL A 219 3.49 15.30 10.92
C VAL A 219 3.47 14.19 9.85
N VAL A 220 2.79 13.09 10.15
CA VAL A 220 2.59 11.99 9.20
C VAL A 220 1.48 12.38 8.22
N ALA A 221 1.83 12.67 6.96
CA ALA A 221 0.91 13.16 5.94
C ALA A 221 0.92 12.25 4.69
N TYR A 222 -0.24 11.72 4.32
CA TYR A 222 -0.42 10.79 3.21
C TYR A 222 -0.75 11.55 1.91
N GLY A 223 0.03 11.30 0.86
CA GLY A 223 -0.08 11.99 -0.43
C GLY A 223 -0.52 11.06 -1.57
N ALA A 224 -1.42 11.53 -2.42
CA ALA A 224 -1.86 10.82 -3.63
C ALA A 224 -1.70 11.66 -4.90
N ALA A 225 -1.48 11.01 -6.04
CA ALA A 225 -1.38 11.65 -7.35
C ALA A 225 -1.83 10.70 -8.49
N VAL A 226 -2.34 11.27 -9.58
CA VAL A 226 -2.57 10.55 -10.84
C VAL A 226 -1.25 10.42 -11.59
N VAL A 227 -0.95 9.25 -12.17
CA VAL A 227 0.31 9.04 -12.91
C VAL A 227 0.19 9.51 -14.36
N LYS A 228 1.24 10.15 -14.90
CA LYS A 228 1.23 10.63 -16.27
C LYS A 228 1.19 9.47 -17.27
N GLY A 229 0.29 9.58 -18.25
CA GLY A 229 0.08 8.54 -19.26
C GLY A 229 -0.81 7.37 -18.80
N THR A 230 -1.55 7.52 -17.70
CA THR A 230 -2.72 6.68 -17.39
C THR A 230 -3.70 6.62 -18.57
N ALA A 231 -4.28 5.44 -18.81
CA ALA A 231 -5.38 5.26 -19.76
C ALA A 231 -6.76 5.61 -19.15
N HIS A 232 -6.82 5.81 -17.83
CA HIS A 232 -8.05 5.99 -17.04
C HIS A 232 -8.02 7.29 -16.21
N PRO A 233 -7.64 8.47 -16.78
CA PRO A 233 -7.40 9.70 -16.03
C PRO A 233 -8.65 10.25 -15.32
N THR A 234 -9.85 9.96 -15.84
CA THR A 234 -11.11 10.38 -15.22
C THR A 234 -11.41 9.54 -13.97
N GLN A 235 -11.23 8.22 -14.05
CA GLN A 235 -11.37 7.28 -12.95
C GLN A 235 -10.32 7.54 -11.86
N ALA A 236 -9.07 7.80 -12.25
CA ALA A 236 -7.98 8.15 -11.34
C ALA A 236 -8.28 9.43 -10.54
N ARG A 237 -8.78 10.48 -11.20
CA ARG A 237 -9.24 11.70 -10.52
C ARG A 237 -10.45 11.46 -9.62
N ALA A 238 -11.43 10.68 -10.06
CA ALA A 238 -12.60 10.33 -9.25
C ALA A 238 -12.23 9.53 -8.00
N PHE A 239 -11.25 8.62 -8.09
CA PHE A 239 -10.73 7.86 -6.95
C PHE A 239 -10.09 8.78 -5.91
N ILE A 240 -9.21 9.70 -6.35
CA ILE A 240 -8.58 10.69 -5.46
C ILE A 240 -9.62 11.64 -4.85
N ALA A 241 -10.64 12.07 -5.60
CA ALA A 241 -11.75 12.86 -5.06
C ALA A 241 -12.50 12.10 -3.95
N GLY A 242 -12.70 10.79 -4.12
CA GLY A 242 -13.27 9.91 -3.10
C GLY A 242 -12.43 9.82 -1.82
N LEU A 243 -11.10 9.83 -1.92
CA LEU A 243 -10.20 9.92 -0.75
C LEU A 243 -10.28 11.28 -0.04
N LEU A 244 -10.51 12.36 -0.78
CA LEU A 244 -10.57 13.72 -0.22
C LEU A 244 -11.90 14.02 0.48
N GLY A 245 -13.03 13.55 -0.06
CA GLY A 245 -14.37 13.94 0.38
C GLY A 245 -15.51 12.96 0.13
N GLY A 246 -15.23 11.73 -0.31
CA GLY A 246 -16.23 10.68 -0.55
C GLY A 246 -16.04 9.47 0.38
N GLN A 247 -16.55 8.30 -0.04
CA GLN A 247 -16.52 7.08 0.77
C GLN A 247 -15.11 6.68 1.25
N GLY A 248 -14.09 6.82 0.40
CA GLY A 248 -12.71 6.52 0.78
C GLY A 248 -12.20 7.37 1.95
N ARG A 249 -12.71 8.60 2.11
CA ARG A 249 -12.46 9.43 3.32
C ARG A 249 -13.12 8.81 4.55
N SER A 250 -14.35 8.33 4.44
CA SER A 250 -15.07 7.66 5.54
C SER A 250 -14.35 6.38 5.96
N ASP A 251 -13.94 5.54 5.02
CA ASP A 251 -13.21 4.29 5.27
C ASP A 251 -11.84 4.52 5.93
N LEU A 252 -11.16 5.62 5.58
CA LEU A 252 -9.94 6.07 6.24
C LEU A 252 -10.23 6.50 7.69
N LEU A 253 -11.25 7.31 7.93
CA LEU A 253 -11.62 7.77 9.28
C LEU A 253 -12.06 6.60 10.19
N GLU A 254 -12.84 5.64 9.69
CA GLU A 254 -13.22 4.44 10.44
C GLU A 254 -12.01 3.55 10.76
N ALA A 255 -11.05 3.42 9.84
CA ALA A 255 -9.78 2.73 10.07
C ALA A 255 -8.82 3.47 11.02
N GLY A 256 -9.20 4.65 11.54
CA GLY A 256 -8.43 5.43 12.52
C GLY A 256 -7.43 6.42 11.91
N PHE A 257 -7.47 6.67 10.60
CA PHE A 257 -6.69 7.76 10.01
C PHE A 257 -7.27 9.12 10.45
N LEU A 258 -6.42 10.13 10.42
CA LEU A 258 -6.83 11.52 10.68
C LEU A 258 -7.15 12.25 9.37
N PRO A 259 -7.94 13.33 9.41
CA PRO A 259 -8.01 14.30 8.32
C PRO A 259 -6.61 14.77 7.89
N PRO A 260 -6.42 15.20 6.63
CA PRO A 260 -5.15 15.77 6.20
C PRO A 260 -4.78 17.00 7.06
N PRO A 261 -3.48 17.26 7.29
CA PRO A 261 -3.05 18.43 8.04
C PRO A 261 -3.41 19.71 7.28
N ARG A 262 -3.58 20.80 8.03
CA ARG A 262 -3.76 22.16 7.51
C ARG A 262 -2.41 22.83 7.29
#